data_AF-A0AAZ3Q769-F1
#
_entry.id   AF-A0AAZ3Q769-F1
#
_cell.length_a   1.000
_cell.length_b   1.000
_cell.length_c   1.000
_cell.angle_alpha   90.00
_cell.angle_beta   90.00
_cell.angle_gamma   90.00
#
_symmetry.space_group_name_H-M   'P 1'
#
loop_
_entity.id
_entity.type
_entity.pdbx_description
1 polymer ?
#
loop_
_entity_poly.entity_id
_entity_poly.type
_entity_poly.pdbx_seq_one_letter_code
_entity_poly.pdbx_strand_id
1 'polypeptide(L)'
;MKGQESGSRGGAEVGVVKQKAERDDPAFPSPPPSPPSPLPIFLFPSELVFYSDQRSSHRRVLTLYNPYTTIRFKSKNHTYL
;
A
#
# COMPACT_ATOMS: atom_id res chain seq x y z
N MET A 1 39.01 10.09 58.37
CA MET A 1 39.55 11.45 58.17
C MET A 1 40.25 11.40 56.82
N LYS A 2 39.64 11.78 55.67
CA LYS A 2 39.34 13.14 55.13
C LYS A 2 40.48 14.11 55.44
N GLY A 3 41.19 14.76 54.51
CA GLY A 3 41.15 14.88 53.04
C GLY A 3 42.34 15.79 52.61
N GLN A 4 42.19 16.52 51.49
CA GLN A 4 42.99 17.66 50.97
C GLN A 4 43.86 17.33 49.74
N GLU A 5 43.38 17.65 48.51
CA GLU A 5 43.64 18.87 47.68
C GLU A 5 45.07 18.88 47.11
N SER A 6 45.40 19.22 45.86
CA SER A 6 44.80 20.14 44.89
C SER A 6 45.37 19.81 43.50
N GLY A 7 44.55 19.96 42.45
CA GLY A 7 44.94 19.64 41.09
C GLY A 7 44.13 20.44 40.08
N SER A 8 44.22 21.77 40.17
CA SER A 8 43.68 22.69 39.17
C SER A 8 44.58 22.69 37.94
N ARG A 9 44.11 22.11 36.83
CA ARG A 9 44.66 22.32 35.49
C ARG A 9 43.56 22.23 34.43
N GLY A 10 43.49 23.30 33.64
CA GLY A 10 43.28 23.17 32.20
C GLY A 10 41.86 23.42 31.76
N GLY A 11 41.65 24.61 31.21
CA GLY A 11 40.50 24.89 30.38
C GLY A 11 40.49 24.01 29.13
N ALA A 12 39.29 23.66 28.72
CA ALA A 12 38.88 23.65 27.33
C ALA A 12 37.35 23.70 27.37
N GLU A 13 36.83 24.90 27.16
CA GLU A 13 35.49 25.12 26.64
C GLU A 13 35.33 24.32 25.35
N VAL A 14 34.94 23.04 25.48
CA VAL A 14 34.49 22.30 24.32
C VAL A 14 33.09 22.81 24.05
N GLY A 15 33.02 23.83 23.21
CA GLY A 15 31.77 24.34 22.66
C GLY A 15 30.98 23.16 22.12
N VAL A 16 29.95 22.76 22.87
CA VAL A 16 28.92 21.86 22.36
C VAL A 16 28.18 22.68 21.30
N VAL A 17 28.67 22.58 20.06
CA VAL A 17 27.90 22.93 18.88
C VAL A 17 26.65 22.05 18.93
N LYS A 18 25.59 22.64 19.47
CA LYS A 18 24.23 22.15 19.44
C LYS A 18 23.87 22.00 17.98
N GLN A 19 24.04 20.80 17.45
CA GLN A 19 23.64 20.43 16.11
C GLN A 19 22.11 20.34 16.07
N LYS A 20 21.45 21.51 16.14
CA LYS A 20 20.10 21.70 15.60
C LYS A 20 20.26 21.77 14.09
N ALA A 21 20.50 20.62 13.48
CA ALA A 21 20.18 20.40 12.08
C ALA A 21 18.79 19.73 12.02
N GLU A 22 17.82 20.37 12.67
CA GLU A 22 16.43 20.26 12.23
C GLU A 22 16.37 21.08 10.96
N ARG A 23 16.80 20.45 9.86
CA ARG A 23 16.28 20.83 8.58
C ARG A 23 14.83 20.40 8.61
N ASP A 24 13.95 21.40 8.64
CA ASP A 24 12.61 21.30 8.07
C ASP A 24 12.79 20.94 6.57
N ASP A 25 13.22 19.70 6.30
CA ASP A 25 12.97 19.08 5.03
C ASP A 25 11.46 18.85 5.03
N PRO A 26 10.69 19.44 4.09
CA PRO A 26 9.28 19.12 4.00
C PRO A 26 9.22 17.62 3.78
N ALA A 27 8.74 16.87 4.79
CA ALA A 27 8.54 15.45 4.69
C ALA A 27 7.69 15.23 3.45
N PHE A 28 8.31 14.74 2.37
CA PHE A 28 7.57 14.36 1.18
C PHE A 28 6.47 13.42 1.68
N PRO A 29 5.18 13.73 1.44
CA PRO A 29 4.12 12.86 1.91
C PRO A 29 4.42 11.48 1.33
N SER A 30 4.50 10.48 2.20
CA SER A 30 4.72 9.10 1.79
C SER A 30 3.74 8.80 0.64
N PRO A 31 4.19 8.27 -0.50
CA PRO A 31 3.30 8.00 -1.61
C PRO A 31 2.12 7.16 -1.11
N PRO A 32 0.90 7.43 -1.59
CA PRO A 32 -0.26 6.66 -1.17
C PRO A 32 0.01 5.17 -1.40
N PRO A 33 -0.47 4.28 -0.50
CA PRO A 33 -0.27 2.85 -0.67
C PRO A 33 -0.77 2.43 -2.05
N SER A 34 0.04 1.64 -2.76
CA SER A 34 -0.35 1.10 -4.04
C SER A 34 -1.62 0.24 -3.87
N PRO A 35 -2.56 0.29 -4.84
CA PRO A 35 -3.72 -0.57 -4.77
C PRO A 35 -3.27 -2.04 -4.75
N PRO A 36 -3.98 -2.92 -4.01
CA PRO A 36 -3.65 -4.34 -4.00
C PRO A 36 -3.75 -4.90 -5.42
N SER A 37 -2.78 -5.74 -5.79
CA SER A 37 -2.79 -6.43 -7.07
C SER A 37 -4.02 -7.36 -7.15
N PRO A 38 -4.66 -7.48 -8.32
CA PRO A 38 -5.79 -8.38 -8.49
C PRO A 38 -5.34 -9.83 -8.26
N LEU A 39 -6.12 -10.59 -7.50
CA LEU A 39 -5.89 -12.01 -7.28
C LEU A 39 -6.18 -12.79 -8.57
N PRO A 40 -5.25 -13.65 -9.04
CA PRO A 40 -5.50 -14.45 -10.22
C PRO A 40 -6.55 -15.53 -9.90
N ILE A 41 -7.70 -15.43 -10.55
CA ILE A 41 -8.80 -16.40 -10.49
C ILE A 41 -9.12 -16.87 -11.91
N PHE A 42 -9.63 -18.08 -12.05
CA PHE A 42 -9.95 -18.63 -13.37
C PHE A 42 -11.41 -18.34 -13.72
N LEU A 43 -11.63 -17.81 -14.91
CA LEU A 43 -12.95 -17.44 -15.43
C LEU A 43 -13.23 -18.22 -16.71
N PHE A 44 -14.45 -18.73 -16.83
CA PHE A 44 -14.89 -19.44 -18.03
C PHE A 44 -16.38 -19.21 -18.30
N PRO A 45 -16.79 -18.96 -19.56
CA PRO A 45 -15.94 -18.67 -20.71
C PRO A 45 -15.25 -17.30 -20.59
N SER A 46 -14.23 -17.03 -21.41
CA SER A 46 -13.49 -15.75 -21.40
C SER A 46 -14.37 -14.57 -21.82
N GLU A 47 -15.41 -14.83 -22.62
CA GLU A 47 -16.33 -13.83 -23.16
C GLU A 47 -17.76 -14.37 -23.16
N LEU A 48 -18.72 -13.47 -22.99
CA LEU A 48 -20.15 -13.77 -23.07
C LEU A 48 -20.73 -13.14 -24.33
N VAL A 49 -21.25 -13.97 -25.23
CA VAL A 49 -21.82 -13.53 -26.51
C VAL A 49 -23.35 -13.61 -26.46
N PHE A 50 -24.02 -12.57 -26.93
CA PHE A 50 -25.48 -12.46 -26.95
C PHE A 50 -25.94 -12.16 -28.38
N TYR A 51 -27.05 -12.77 -28.81
CA TYR A 51 -27.65 -12.58 -30.12
C TYR A 51 -29.11 -12.22 -29.96
N SER A 52 -29.54 -11.11 -30.58
CA SER A 52 -30.92 -10.58 -30.48
C SER A 52 -31.98 -11.60 -30.89
N ASP A 53 -31.67 -12.38 -31.93
CA ASP A 53 -32.64 -13.28 -32.56
C ASP A 53 -32.68 -14.66 -31.87
N GLN A 54 -31.73 -14.92 -30.96
CA GLN A 54 -31.62 -16.19 -30.24
C GLN A 54 -31.90 -15.99 -28.75
N ARG A 55 -33.16 -16.17 -28.35
CA ARG A 55 -33.61 -16.03 -26.95
C ARG A 55 -32.83 -16.88 -25.96
N SER A 56 -32.30 -18.03 -26.38
CA SER A 56 -31.44 -18.89 -25.55
C SER A 56 -30.12 -18.21 -25.15
N SER A 57 -29.62 -17.27 -25.93
CA SER A 57 -28.38 -16.55 -25.65
C SER A 57 -28.53 -15.45 -24.61
N HIS A 58 -29.75 -14.95 -24.36
CA HIS A 58 -30.02 -13.83 -23.44
C HIS A 58 -29.69 -14.13 -21.98
N ARG A 59 -29.54 -15.42 -21.62
CA ARG A 59 -29.04 -15.85 -20.31
C ARG A 59 -27.74 -16.61 -20.51
N ARG A 60 -26.68 -16.15 -19.85
CA ARG A 60 -25.37 -16.79 -19.88
C ARG A 60 -24.86 -17.05 -18.48
N VAL A 61 -24.05 -18.09 -18.35
CA VAL A 61 -23.39 -18.47 -17.10
C VAL A 61 -21.91 -18.15 -17.23
N LEU A 62 -21.39 -17.41 -16.26
CA LEU A 62 -19.96 -17.22 -16.07
C LEU A 62 -19.53 -18.03 -14.84
N THR A 63 -18.59 -18.94 -15.03
CA THR A 63 -18.03 -19.78 -13.99
C THR A 63 -16.74 -19.15 -13.48
N LEU A 64 -16.66 -19.00 -12.17
CA LEU A 64 -15.49 -18.48 -11.47
C LEU A 64 -14.93 -19.59 -10.59
N TYR A 65 -13.69 -20.01 -10.85
CA TYR A 65 -12.97 -20.94 -10.00
C TYR A 65 -11.96 -20.18 -9.14
N ASN A 66 -12.16 -20.30 -7.82
CA ASN A 66 -11.36 -19.63 -6.81
C ASN A 66 -10.41 -20.64 -6.14
N PRO A 67 -9.09 -20.57 -6.38
CA PRO A 67 -8.12 -21.44 -5.72
C PRO A 67 -7.78 -21.00 -4.28
N TYR A 68 -8.41 -19.94 -3.77
CA TYR A 68 -8.16 -19.37 -2.44
C TYR A 68 -9.26 -19.71 -1.43
N THR A 69 -9.00 -19.46 -0.14
CA THR A 69 -9.94 -19.77 0.96
C THR A 69 -11.22 -18.92 0.92
N THR A 70 -11.11 -17.61 0.65
CA THR A 70 -12.28 -16.72 0.59
C THR A 70 -11.99 -15.55 -0.35
N ILE A 71 -12.95 -15.21 -1.20
CA ILE A 71 -12.89 -14.05 -2.08
C ILE A 71 -14.16 -13.22 -1.95
N ARG A 72 -14.02 -11.91 -2.17
CA ARG A 72 -15.13 -11.00 -2.38
C ARG A 72 -15.07 -10.50 -3.82
N PHE A 73 -16.07 -10.84 -4.62
CA PHE A 73 -16.16 -10.37 -6.01
C PHE A 73 -17.20 -9.25 -6.14
N LYS A 74 -16.99 -8.34 -7.09
CA LYS A 74 -17.93 -7.28 -7.44
C LYS A 74 -18.13 -7.28 -8.95
N SER A 75 -19.37 -7.50 -9.39
CA SER A 75 -19.74 -7.34 -10.79
C SER A 75 -20.01 -5.87 -11.10
N LYS A 76 -19.54 -5.41 -12.26
CA LYS A 76 -19.91 -4.11 -12.84
C LYS A 76 -20.45 -4.40 -14.24
N ASN A 77 -21.66 -3.90 -14.52
CA ASN A 77 -22.22 -3.96 -15.86
C ASN A 77 -22.02 -2.60 -16.53
N HIS A 78 -21.64 -2.61 -17.80
CA HIS A 78 -21.60 -1.40 -18.62
C HIS A 78 -22.72 -1.52 -19.64
N THR A 79 -23.75 -0.69 -19.52
CA THR A 79 -24.83 -0.61 -20.50
C THR A 79 -24.40 0.36 -21.58
N TYR A 80 -24.27 -0.11 -22.82
CA TYR A 80 -24.14 0.76 -23.99
C TYR A 80 -25.55 1.20 -24.39
N LEU A 81 -25.78 2.51 -24.47
CA LEU A 81 -27.02 3.15 -24.93
C LEU A 81 -27.08 3.21 -26.45
#